data_AF-A0A0L8FRU4-F1
#
_entry.id   AF-A0A0L8FRU4-F1
#
_cell.length_a   1.000
_cell.length_b   1.000
_cell.length_c   1.000
_cell.angle_alpha   90.00
_cell.angle_beta   90.00
_cell.angle_gamma   90.00
#
_symmetry.space_group_name_H-M   'P 1'
#
loop_
_entity.id
_entity.type
_entity.pdbx_description
1 polymer ?
#
loop_
_entity_poly.entity_id
_entity_poly.type
_entity_poly.pdbx_seq_one_letter_code
_entity_poly.pdbx_strand_id
1 'polypeptide(L)'
;GASFSFLIPTITMLKSNPEPCPYPDNPKNISNLPEIGSDGHREIWQKNIRQLQGSLMVASLLQIVVGFSGLLEFFLPLIGPLTIAPTITLIGLSLFQAASERAAGQWYISMTVVVLILIFSQYIQNIPIPCGKYSKNKGCTRTNFYIFKMFPVVLGVGVVWFLCYIFTITDVFPATPGHWGHKARTDNTYKYLQQAAWFRFPYPGQWGVPTVSLGGVFGMMSGILVSMIESIGDYYACARISGAPPPPAHAINRGIGVEGIGCLLAGAIGGSSGVTSYSENIGTIGITKIASRAVILTSGIIMMVLGCFGKLGILLVTMPDPIVGGMFLMMFGKSFFRP
;
A
#
# COMPACT_ATOMS: atom_id res chain seq x y z
N GLY A 1 4.95 -6.60 -2.58
CA GLY A 1 3.71 -5.84 -2.31
C GLY A 1 3.74 -4.54 -3.10
N ALA A 2 2.67 -3.75 -3.11
CA ALA A 2 2.70 -2.43 -3.73
C ALA A 2 3.68 -1.50 -2.99
N SER A 3 4.43 -0.68 -3.72
CA SER A 3 5.47 0.18 -3.15
C SER A 3 4.99 1.63 -2.98
N PHE A 4 5.36 2.25 -1.86
CA PHE A 4 5.09 3.67 -1.59
C PHE A 4 5.95 4.60 -2.44
N SER A 5 7.09 4.12 -2.93
CA SER A 5 8.02 4.88 -3.77
C SER A 5 7.39 5.37 -5.09
N PHE A 6 6.30 4.73 -5.52
CA PHE A 6 5.55 5.11 -6.73
C PHE A 6 4.41 6.10 -6.45
N LEU A 7 4.08 6.38 -5.18
CA LEU A 7 2.94 7.20 -4.83
C LEU A 7 3.17 8.68 -5.20
N ILE A 8 4.39 9.19 -5.02
CA ILE A 8 4.75 10.57 -5.42
C ILE A 8 4.73 10.73 -6.94
N PRO A 9 5.43 9.90 -7.75
CA PRO A 9 5.30 9.95 -9.21
C PRO A 9 3.86 9.89 -9.68
N THR A 10 3.05 9.01 -9.09
CA THR A 10 1.64 8.85 -9.44
C THR A 10 0.85 10.12 -9.17
N ILE A 11 0.96 10.70 -7.97
CA ILE A 11 0.25 11.94 -7.60
C ILE A 11 0.69 13.09 -8.51
N THR A 12 1.99 13.22 -8.76
CA THR A 12 2.54 14.28 -9.62
C THR A 12 2.02 14.14 -11.06
N MET A 13 2.00 12.92 -11.62
CA MET A 13 1.44 12.67 -12.94
C MET A 13 -0.04 13.04 -13.00
N LEU A 14 -0.83 12.64 -12.01
CA LEU A 14 -2.26 12.96 -11.94
C LEU A 14 -2.53 14.47 -11.82
N LYS A 15 -1.67 15.21 -11.12
CA LYS A 15 -1.77 16.68 -11.00
C LYS A 15 -1.27 17.42 -12.25
N SER A 16 -0.31 16.85 -12.98
CA SER A 16 0.32 17.47 -14.14
C SER A 16 -0.48 17.35 -15.44
N ASN A 17 -1.58 16.58 -15.45
CA ASN A 17 -2.32 16.37 -16.68
C ASN A 17 -2.99 17.67 -17.15
N PRO A 18 -2.82 18.04 -18.44
CA PRO A 18 -3.17 19.36 -18.95
C PRO A 18 -4.68 19.59 -19.10
N GLU A 19 -5.48 18.52 -19.06
CA GLU A 19 -6.94 18.65 -18.96
C GLU A 19 -7.30 18.86 -17.48
N PRO A 20 -7.86 20.03 -17.10
CA PRO A 20 -8.29 20.24 -15.73
C PRO A 20 -9.26 19.14 -15.35
N CYS A 21 -8.98 18.45 -14.24
CA CYS A 21 -9.92 17.50 -13.67
C CYS A 21 -11.26 18.26 -13.52
N PRO A 22 -12.36 17.80 -14.15
CA PRO A 22 -13.57 18.58 -14.15
C PRO A 22 -14.08 18.79 -12.73
N TYR A 23 -13.74 17.90 -11.79
CA TYR A 23 -14.07 17.97 -10.36
C TYR A 23 -13.14 18.96 -9.62
N PRO A 24 -13.63 20.14 -9.20
CA PRO A 24 -12.87 21.03 -8.34
C PRO A 24 -12.80 20.46 -6.91
N ASP A 25 -11.71 20.78 -6.19
CA ASP A 25 -11.55 20.50 -4.75
C ASP A 25 -12.59 21.23 -3.86
N ASN A 26 -13.34 22.17 -4.44
CA ASN A 26 -14.35 23.00 -3.79
C ASN A 26 -15.69 22.88 -4.54
N PRO A 27 -16.77 22.36 -3.92
CA PRO A 27 -18.01 21.99 -4.61
C PRO A 27 -18.91 23.20 -4.88
N LYS A 28 -18.37 24.29 -5.44
CA LYS A 28 -19.14 25.54 -5.66
C LYS A 28 -19.72 25.69 -7.07
N ASN A 29 -19.31 24.86 -8.04
CA ASN A 29 -19.86 24.84 -9.40
C ASN A 29 -20.20 23.39 -9.81
N ILE A 30 -21.39 22.92 -9.45
CA ILE A 30 -21.79 21.49 -9.54
C ILE A 30 -22.57 21.15 -10.83
N SER A 31 -22.96 22.13 -11.65
CA SER A 31 -23.92 21.88 -12.75
C SER A 31 -23.35 21.14 -13.99
N ASN A 32 -22.03 21.13 -14.21
CA ASN A 32 -21.41 20.55 -15.43
C ASN A 32 -20.40 19.42 -15.11
N LEU A 33 -20.45 18.85 -13.92
CA LEU A 33 -19.58 17.74 -13.54
C LEU A 33 -20.14 16.42 -14.10
N PRO A 34 -19.33 15.60 -14.80
CA PRO A 34 -19.78 14.24 -15.14
C PRO A 34 -20.15 13.52 -13.84
N GLU A 35 -21.28 12.84 -13.76
CA GLU A 35 -21.60 12.06 -12.57
C GLU A 35 -20.54 10.96 -12.34
N ILE A 36 -20.24 10.64 -11.08
CA ILE A 36 -19.31 9.56 -10.76
C ILE A 36 -19.89 8.25 -11.31
N GLY A 37 -19.24 7.68 -12.33
CA GLY A 37 -19.71 6.49 -13.05
C GLY A 37 -20.30 6.76 -14.45
N SER A 38 -20.50 8.02 -14.83
CA SER A 38 -20.86 8.42 -16.20
C SER A 38 -19.74 8.10 -17.20
N ASP A 39 -20.07 7.98 -18.48
CA ASP A 39 -19.09 7.65 -19.53
C ASP A 39 -17.95 8.68 -19.62
N GLY A 40 -18.27 9.98 -19.42
CA GLY A 40 -17.25 11.04 -19.36
C GLY A 40 -16.32 10.92 -18.15
N HIS A 41 -16.84 10.54 -16.97
CA HIS A 41 -15.99 10.24 -15.81
C HIS A 41 -15.07 9.04 -16.10
N ARG A 42 -15.62 8.00 -16.75
CA ARG A 42 -14.90 6.78 -17.10
C ARG A 42 -13.73 7.03 -18.04
N GLU A 43 -13.94 7.86 -19.05
CA GLU A 43 -12.91 8.21 -20.02
C GLU A 43 -11.71 8.91 -19.36
N ILE A 44 -11.97 9.86 -18.47
CA ILE A 44 -10.93 10.66 -17.78
C ILE A 44 -10.05 9.78 -16.89
N TRP A 45 -10.65 9.00 -15.99
CA TRP A 45 -9.83 8.18 -15.09
C TRP A 45 -9.17 7.02 -15.85
N GLN A 46 -9.79 6.45 -16.88
CA GLN A 46 -9.16 5.43 -17.73
C GLN A 46 -7.98 5.99 -18.50
N LYS A 47 -8.03 7.23 -18.99
CA LYS A 47 -6.88 7.91 -19.61
C LYS A 47 -5.71 8.04 -18.63
N ASN A 48 -5.99 8.47 -17.41
CA ASN A 48 -4.99 8.59 -16.35
C ASN A 48 -4.35 7.24 -15.98
N ILE A 49 -5.17 6.20 -15.79
CA ILE A 49 -4.68 4.85 -15.49
C ILE A 49 -3.88 4.28 -16.66
N ARG A 50 -4.32 4.51 -17.91
CA ARG A 50 -3.59 4.08 -19.12
C ARG A 50 -2.20 4.71 -19.23
N GLN A 51 -2.06 5.96 -18.81
CA GLN A 51 -0.79 6.66 -18.78
C GLN A 51 0.12 6.17 -17.66
N LEU A 52 -0.43 5.95 -16.46
CA LEU A 52 0.30 5.42 -15.32
C LEU A 52 0.84 4.00 -15.60
N GLN A 53 -0.01 3.11 -16.13
CA GLN A 53 0.39 1.74 -16.44
C GLN A 53 1.48 1.72 -17.52
N GLY A 54 1.36 2.53 -18.57
CA GLY A 54 2.33 2.56 -19.67
C GLY A 54 3.68 3.11 -19.21
N SER A 55 3.67 4.22 -18.46
CA SER A 55 4.89 4.77 -17.86
C SER A 55 5.56 3.79 -16.89
N LEU A 56 4.79 3.08 -16.06
CA LEU A 56 5.32 2.06 -15.15
C LEU A 56 5.93 0.87 -15.91
N MET A 57 5.26 0.38 -16.96
CA MET A 57 5.78 -0.72 -17.79
C MET A 57 7.12 -0.36 -18.41
N VAL A 58 7.24 0.82 -19.03
CA VAL A 58 8.51 1.27 -19.64
C VAL A 58 9.59 1.45 -18.57
N ALA A 59 9.26 2.08 -17.44
CA ALA A 59 10.21 2.28 -16.35
C ALA A 59 10.70 0.92 -15.78
N SER A 60 9.83 -0.08 -15.68
CA SER A 60 10.17 -1.42 -15.17
C SER A 60 11.20 -2.17 -16.04
N LEU A 61 11.28 -1.87 -17.34
CA LEU A 61 12.31 -2.43 -18.21
C LEU A 61 13.71 -2.04 -17.74
N LEU A 62 13.89 -0.82 -17.22
CA LEU A 62 15.15 -0.41 -16.61
C LEU A 62 15.51 -1.32 -15.44
N GLN A 63 14.55 -1.57 -14.53
CA GLN A 63 14.77 -2.43 -13.36
C GLN A 63 15.15 -3.85 -13.76
N ILE A 64 14.49 -4.40 -14.79
CA ILE A 64 14.79 -5.72 -15.36
C ILE A 64 16.21 -5.75 -15.91
N VAL A 65 16.58 -4.76 -16.73
CA VAL A 65 17.91 -4.66 -17.32
C VAL A 65 18.98 -4.52 -16.24
N VAL A 66 18.80 -3.62 -15.28
CA VAL A 66 19.74 -3.42 -14.16
C VAL A 66 19.89 -4.68 -13.31
N GLY A 67 18.78 -5.36 -13.01
CA GLY A 67 18.77 -6.59 -12.22
C GLY A 67 19.47 -7.76 -12.91
N PHE A 68 19.19 -8.02 -14.19
CA PHE A 68 19.76 -9.17 -14.89
C PHE A 68 21.14 -8.92 -15.51
N SER A 69 21.51 -7.66 -15.80
CA SER A 69 22.85 -7.31 -16.31
C SER A 69 23.95 -7.40 -15.26
N GLY A 70 23.57 -7.46 -13.97
CA GLY A 70 24.50 -7.39 -12.87
C GLY A 70 25.08 -5.99 -12.63
N LEU A 71 24.58 -4.95 -13.31
CA LEU A 71 25.04 -3.56 -13.10
C LEU A 71 24.91 -3.14 -11.62
N LEU A 72 23.92 -3.69 -10.92
CA LEU A 72 23.72 -3.42 -9.51
C LEU A 72 24.91 -3.86 -8.64
N GLU A 73 25.67 -4.91 -9.01
CA GLU A 73 26.88 -5.34 -8.29
C GLU A 73 27.92 -4.23 -8.16
N PHE A 74 28.02 -3.37 -9.17
CA PHE A 74 28.93 -2.23 -9.16
C PHE A 74 28.50 -1.17 -8.12
N PHE A 75 27.19 -1.00 -7.92
CA PHE A 75 26.63 -0.02 -6.99
C PHE A 75 26.41 -0.56 -5.57
N LEU A 76 26.38 -1.88 -5.36
CA LEU A 76 26.19 -2.50 -4.04
C LEU A 76 27.17 -1.99 -2.96
N PRO A 77 28.47 -1.74 -3.24
CA PRO A 77 29.39 -1.18 -2.24
C PRO A 77 29.01 0.24 -1.78
N LEU A 78 28.30 1.00 -2.61
CA LEU A 78 27.83 2.36 -2.30
C LEU A 78 26.51 2.34 -1.51
N ILE A 79 25.74 1.25 -1.63
CA ILE A 79 24.43 1.09 -1.00
C ILE A 79 24.63 0.46 0.39
N GLY A 80 24.88 1.32 1.37
CA GLY A 80 25.01 0.95 2.78
C GLY A 80 23.86 1.50 3.64
N PRO A 81 23.83 1.18 4.94
CA PRO A 81 22.84 1.74 5.88
C PRO A 81 22.82 3.28 5.87
N LEU A 82 23.99 3.89 5.66
CA LEU A 82 24.17 5.34 5.57
C LEU A 82 23.49 5.99 4.36
N THR A 83 23.24 5.26 3.28
CA THR A 83 22.50 5.77 2.11
C THR A 83 21.05 5.33 2.14
N ILE A 84 20.75 4.11 2.61
CA ILE A 84 19.38 3.58 2.69
C ILE A 84 18.53 4.37 3.67
N ALA A 85 19.03 4.63 4.90
CA ALA A 85 18.27 5.35 5.93
C ALA A 85 17.81 6.75 5.49
N PRO A 86 18.68 7.65 4.99
CA PRO A 86 18.23 8.97 4.53
C PRO A 86 17.32 8.89 3.31
N THR A 87 17.50 7.93 2.40
CA THR A 87 16.57 7.75 1.27
C THR A 87 15.17 7.37 1.78
N ILE A 88 15.06 6.39 2.67
CA ILE A 88 13.76 5.95 3.22
C ILE A 88 13.09 7.07 4.02
N THR A 89 13.84 7.83 4.82
CA THR A 89 13.26 8.97 5.57
C THR A 89 12.79 10.09 4.64
N LEU A 90 13.50 10.37 3.54
CA LEU A 90 13.08 11.37 2.56
C LEU A 90 11.77 10.97 1.85
N ILE A 91 11.59 9.68 1.53
CA ILE A 91 10.32 9.15 0.98
C ILE A 91 9.19 9.36 2.01
N GLY A 92 9.42 8.98 3.26
CA GLY A 92 8.44 9.17 4.33
C GLY A 92 8.05 10.63 4.50
N LEU A 93 9.03 11.53 4.49
CA LEU A 93 8.83 12.98 4.65
C LEU A 93 8.07 13.59 3.47
N SER A 94 8.39 13.21 2.24
CA SER A 94 7.70 13.70 1.04
C SER A 94 6.26 13.20 0.93
N LEU A 95 5.94 12.05 1.53
CA LEU A 95 4.57 11.53 1.64
C LEU A 95 3.80 12.07 2.84
N PHE A 96 4.48 12.70 3.80
CA PHE A 96 3.86 13.24 5.01
C PHE A 96 2.79 14.28 4.68
N GLN A 97 2.99 15.13 3.66
CA GLN A 97 2.01 16.14 3.26
C GLN A 97 0.70 15.50 2.77
N ALA A 98 0.79 14.47 1.92
CA ALA A 98 -0.40 13.78 1.43
C ALA A 98 -1.14 13.05 2.57
N ALA A 99 -0.40 12.49 3.53
CA ALA A 99 -0.97 11.87 4.72
C ALA A 99 -1.65 12.90 5.65
N SER A 100 -1.01 14.05 5.87
CA SER A 100 -1.50 15.09 6.75
C SER A 100 -2.76 15.77 6.20
N GLU A 101 -2.84 15.99 4.88
CA GLU A 101 -4.05 16.51 4.22
C GLU A 101 -5.27 15.58 4.43
N ARG A 102 -5.07 14.26 4.34
CA ARG A 102 -6.13 13.28 4.63
C ARG A 102 -6.48 13.20 6.11
N ALA A 103 -5.47 13.25 6.98
CA ALA A 103 -5.66 13.23 8.42
C ALA A 103 -6.39 14.50 8.94
N ALA A 104 -6.10 15.66 8.34
CA ALA A 104 -6.72 16.95 8.69
C ALA A 104 -8.25 16.96 8.46
N GLY A 105 -8.75 16.07 7.58
CA GLY A 105 -10.18 15.89 7.36
C GLY A 105 -10.97 15.67 8.66
N GLN A 106 -10.45 14.82 9.57
CA GLN A 106 -10.90 14.68 10.96
C GLN A 106 -9.70 14.29 11.84
N TRP A 107 -9.02 15.29 12.38
CA TRP A 107 -7.74 15.07 13.06
C TRP A 107 -7.86 14.16 14.30
N TYR A 108 -8.96 14.22 15.05
CA TYR A 108 -9.11 13.43 16.29
C TYR A 108 -9.31 11.93 16.00
N ILE A 109 -10.02 11.57 14.93
CA ILE A 109 -10.12 10.17 14.47
C ILE A 109 -8.74 9.67 14.05
N SER A 110 -8.01 10.48 13.28
CA SER A 110 -6.64 10.14 12.83
C SER A 110 -5.70 9.95 14.01
N MET A 111 -5.77 10.82 15.02
CA MET A 111 -4.98 10.71 16.25
C MET A 111 -5.38 9.48 17.08
N THR A 112 -6.66 9.13 17.10
CA THR A 112 -7.13 7.92 17.78
C THR A 112 -6.54 6.68 17.12
N VAL A 113 -6.48 6.61 15.77
CA VAL A 113 -5.77 5.52 15.05
C VAL A 113 -4.31 5.45 15.47
N VAL A 114 -3.60 6.56 15.45
CA VAL A 114 -2.18 6.66 15.83
C VAL A 114 -1.96 6.14 17.26
N VAL A 115 -2.69 6.68 18.23
CA VAL A 115 -2.59 6.32 19.65
C VAL A 115 -2.91 4.85 19.87
N LEU A 116 -3.97 4.34 19.24
CA LEU A 116 -4.41 2.97 19.45
C LEU A 116 -3.43 1.97 18.83
N ILE A 117 -2.83 2.29 17.67
CA ILE A 117 -1.72 1.51 17.09
C ILE A 117 -0.50 1.53 18.02
N LEU A 118 -0.16 2.67 18.63
CA LEU A 118 0.96 2.77 19.59
C LEU A 118 0.69 1.92 20.83
N ILE A 119 -0.51 1.99 21.41
CA ILE A 119 -0.91 1.17 22.57
C ILE A 119 -0.81 -0.31 22.24
N PHE A 120 -1.34 -0.75 21.09
CA PHE A 120 -1.28 -2.14 20.65
C PHE A 120 0.15 -2.61 20.40
N SER A 121 0.98 -1.77 19.78
CA SER A 121 2.34 -2.11 19.40
C SER A 121 3.35 -2.03 20.54
N GLN A 122 3.16 -1.15 21.53
CA GLN A 122 4.15 -0.90 22.59
C GLN A 122 3.74 -1.51 23.94
N TYR A 123 2.47 -1.34 24.34
CA TYR A 123 2.01 -1.72 25.68
C TYR A 123 1.37 -3.12 25.71
N ILE A 124 0.48 -3.42 24.75
CA ILE A 124 -0.33 -4.65 24.73
C ILE A 124 0.36 -5.80 23.97
N GLN A 125 1.55 -5.56 23.41
CA GLN A 125 2.29 -6.53 22.58
C GLN A 125 2.55 -7.89 23.24
N ASN A 126 2.63 -7.94 24.59
CA ASN A 126 2.99 -9.14 25.34
C ASN A 126 1.77 -9.85 25.97
N ILE A 127 0.54 -9.39 25.73
CA ILE A 127 -0.64 -10.07 26.27
C ILE A 127 -0.95 -11.30 25.39
N PRO A 128 -0.81 -12.53 25.92
CA PRO A 128 -1.16 -13.72 25.17
C PRO A 128 -2.69 -13.86 25.11
N ILE A 129 -3.27 -13.84 23.92
CA ILE A 129 -4.66 -14.28 23.75
C ILE A 129 -4.64 -15.79 23.62
N PRO A 130 -5.29 -16.52 24.52
CA PRO A 130 -5.29 -17.96 24.42
C PRO A 130 -6.27 -18.41 23.32
N CYS A 131 -5.74 -18.80 22.17
CA CYS A 131 -6.52 -19.36 21.07
C CYS A 131 -6.51 -20.89 21.14
N GLY A 132 -7.66 -21.52 20.94
CA GLY A 132 -7.78 -22.97 20.82
C GLY A 132 -7.24 -23.43 19.48
N LYS A 133 -6.21 -24.28 19.48
CA LYS A 133 -5.73 -24.99 18.30
C LYS A 133 -6.28 -26.41 18.35
N TYR A 134 -7.13 -26.75 17.38
CA TYR A 134 -7.61 -28.11 17.21
C TYR A 134 -6.61 -28.92 16.37
N SER A 135 -6.08 -30.00 16.94
CA SER A 135 -5.20 -30.94 16.23
C SER A 135 -5.81 -32.34 16.28
N LYS A 136 -5.93 -33.00 15.13
CA LYS A 136 -6.51 -34.36 14.99
C LYS A 136 -5.87 -35.40 15.92
N ASN A 137 -4.60 -35.20 16.33
CA ASN A 137 -3.87 -36.14 17.18
C ASN A 137 -3.79 -35.75 18.67
N LYS A 138 -4.15 -34.52 19.06
CA LYS A 138 -3.99 -34.01 20.45
C LYS A 138 -5.23 -33.32 21.03
N GLY A 139 -6.35 -33.29 20.32
CA GLY A 139 -7.56 -32.59 20.75
C GLY A 139 -7.44 -31.06 20.66
N CYS A 140 -8.22 -30.33 21.46
CA CYS A 140 -8.20 -28.87 21.52
C CYS A 140 -7.12 -28.41 22.53
N THR A 141 -5.95 -28.02 22.01
CA THR A 141 -4.84 -27.49 22.82
C THR A 141 -4.87 -25.97 22.84
N ARG A 142 -4.80 -25.35 24.03
CA ARG A 142 -4.78 -23.89 24.20
C ARG A 142 -3.35 -23.39 23.91
N THR A 143 -3.19 -22.60 22.86
CA THR A 143 -1.90 -22.00 22.50
C THR A 143 -1.96 -20.48 22.67
N ASN A 144 -0.90 -19.89 23.22
CA ASN A 144 -0.79 -18.44 23.38
C ASN A 144 -0.53 -17.79 22.01
N PHE A 145 -1.46 -16.96 21.54
CA PHE A 145 -1.34 -16.22 20.28
C PHE A 145 -1.22 -14.71 20.55
N TYR A 146 -0.15 -14.09 20.05
CA TYR A 146 0.17 -12.67 20.28
C TYR A 146 -0.33 -11.79 19.13
N ILE A 147 -1.65 -11.67 19.00
CA ILE A 147 -2.28 -10.98 17.85
C ILE A 147 -1.89 -9.51 17.74
N PHE A 148 -1.76 -8.82 18.88
CA PHE A 148 -1.39 -7.39 18.96
C PHE A 148 0.03 -7.13 18.50
N LYS A 149 0.93 -8.12 18.62
CA LYS A 149 2.30 -8.01 18.14
C LYS A 149 2.40 -8.18 16.63
N MET A 150 1.59 -9.08 16.05
CA MET A 150 1.62 -9.39 14.61
C MET A 150 0.81 -8.41 13.77
N PHE A 151 -0.36 -7.97 14.24
CA PHE A 151 -1.29 -7.15 13.46
C PHE A 151 -1.74 -5.85 14.17
N PRO A 152 -0.85 -5.07 14.81
CA PRO A 152 -1.25 -3.87 15.55
C PRO A 152 -1.94 -2.82 14.67
N VAL A 153 -1.46 -2.65 13.43
CA VAL A 153 -2.03 -1.67 12.48
C VAL A 153 -3.43 -2.07 12.04
N VAL A 154 -3.63 -3.32 11.61
CA VAL A 154 -4.93 -3.83 11.15
C VAL A 154 -5.96 -3.81 12.28
N LEU A 155 -5.57 -4.23 13.49
CA LEU A 155 -6.45 -4.17 14.66
C LEU A 155 -6.81 -2.72 15.02
N GLY A 156 -5.84 -1.81 14.98
CA GLY A 156 -6.10 -0.41 15.32
C GLY A 156 -7.03 0.28 14.34
N VAL A 157 -6.80 0.06 13.05
CA VAL A 157 -7.70 0.51 11.98
C VAL A 157 -9.09 -0.11 12.13
N GLY A 158 -9.18 -1.42 12.42
CA GLY A 158 -10.46 -2.11 12.59
C GLY A 158 -11.30 -1.59 13.76
N VAL A 159 -10.67 -1.31 14.91
CA VAL A 159 -11.35 -0.73 16.07
C VAL A 159 -11.86 0.68 15.76
N VAL A 160 -11.03 1.53 15.17
CA VAL A 160 -11.46 2.90 14.85
C VAL A 160 -12.50 2.91 13.74
N TRP A 161 -12.41 2.03 12.75
CA TRP A 161 -13.44 1.87 11.73
C TRP A 161 -14.78 1.47 12.35
N PHE A 162 -14.77 0.54 13.32
CA PHE A 162 -15.97 0.14 14.04
C PHE A 162 -16.55 1.30 14.87
N LEU A 163 -15.71 2.12 15.49
CA LEU A 163 -16.16 3.35 16.18
C LEU A 163 -16.77 4.36 15.20
N CYS A 164 -16.14 4.57 14.03
CA CYS A 164 -16.70 5.42 12.98
C CYS A 164 -18.04 4.89 12.46
N TYR A 165 -18.20 3.57 12.37
CA TYR A 165 -19.46 2.94 12.02
C TYR A 165 -20.54 3.24 13.07
N ILE A 166 -20.23 3.11 14.37
CA ILE A 166 -21.13 3.50 15.46
C ILE A 166 -21.51 4.98 15.36
N PHE A 167 -20.54 5.87 15.17
CA PHE A 167 -20.80 7.31 15.04
C PHE A 167 -21.60 7.67 13.78
N THR A 168 -21.49 6.86 12.73
CA THR A 168 -22.29 7.03 11.52
C THR A 168 -23.75 6.63 11.76
N ILE A 169 -24.02 5.53 12.47
CA ILE A 169 -25.40 5.11 12.79
C ILE A 169 -26.07 6.00 13.85
N THR A 170 -25.30 6.61 14.75
CA THR A 170 -25.83 7.56 15.75
C THR A 170 -25.91 8.99 15.21
N ASP A 171 -25.68 9.19 13.91
CA ASP A 171 -25.69 10.49 13.21
C ASP A 171 -24.88 11.60 13.91
N VAL A 172 -23.77 11.22 14.55
CA VAL A 172 -22.82 12.16 15.17
C VAL A 172 -22.07 12.94 14.09
N PHE A 173 -21.84 12.32 12.92
CA PHE A 173 -21.20 12.98 11.79
C PHE A 173 -22.23 13.64 10.87
N PRO A 174 -22.00 14.88 10.40
CA PRO A 174 -22.94 15.57 9.53
C PRO A 174 -23.10 14.87 8.16
N ALA A 175 -24.35 14.76 7.70
CA ALA A 175 -24.70 14.16 6.42
C ALA A 175 -24.40 15.06 5.20
N THR A 176 -24.22 16.37 5.41
CA THR A 176 -24.03 17.34 4.33
C THR A 176 -22.61 17.26 3.73
N PRO A 177 -22.47 17.05 2.40
CA PRO A 177 -21.18 17.12 1.72
C PRO A 177 -20.55 18.49 1.90
N GLY A 178 -19.35 18.55 2.50
CA GLY A 178 -18.60 19.79 2.72
C GLY A 178 -18.56 20.29 4.17
N HIS A 179 -19.38 19.73 5.07
CA HIS A 179 -19.22 19.98 6.50
C HIS A 179 -18.03 19.20 7.08
N TRP A 180 -17.29 19.84 7.98
CA TRP A 180 -16.23 19.18 8.75
C TRP A 180 -16.84 18.01 9.54
N GLY A 181 -16.42 16.77 9.24
CA GLY A 181 -16.99 15.55 9.82
C GLY A 181 -17.44 14.54 8.78
N HIS A 182 -17.89 15.02 7.62
CA HIS A 182 -18.51 14.17 6.61
C HIS A 182 -17.57 13.09 6.05
N LYS A 183 -16.28 13.39 5.92
CA LYS A 183 -15.24 12.46 5.43
C LYS A 183 -14.97 11.28 6.36
N ALA A 184 -15.44 11.30 7.62
CA ALA A 184 -15.30 10.19 8.56
C ALA A 184 -16.46 9.19 8.52
N ARG A 185 -17.54 9.48 7.77
CA ARG A 185 -18.69 8.57 7.69
C ARG A 185 -18.37 7.33 6.86
N THR A 186 -18.89 6.18 7.30
CA THR A 186 -18.69 4.88 6.64
C THR A 186 -19.74 4.59 5.57
N ASP A 187 -20.83 5.35 5.50
CA ASP A 187 -21.97 5.15 4.59
C ASP A 187 -21.76 5.76 3.20
N ASN A 188 -20.86 6.74 3.07
CA ASN A 188 -20.54 7.43 1.81
C ASN A 188 -20.22 6.47 0.64
N THR A 189 -19.61 5.33 0.95
CA THR A 189 -19.15 4.36 -0.06
C THR A 189 -20.08 3.15 -0.19
N TYR A 190 -21.19 3.11 0.56
CA TYR A 190 -22.10 1.96 0.61
C TYR A 190 -22.77 1.65 -0.73
N LYS A 191 -23.11 2.69 -1.51
CA LYS A 191 -23.68 2.53 -2.86
C LYS A 191 -22.74 1.75 -3.79
N TYR A 192 -21.43 2.00 -3.72
CA TYR A 192 -20.45 1.29 -4.54
C TYR A 192 -20.27 -0.17 -4.09
N LEU A 193 -20.43 -0.46 -2.79
CA LEU A 193 -20.39 -1.82 -2.28
C LEU A 193 -21.56 -2.69 -2.78
N GLN A 194 -22.73 -2.08 -2.97
CA GLN A 194 -23.90 -2.76 -3.54
C GLN A 194 -23.76 -3.00 -5.06
N GLN A 195 -23.24 -2.02 -5.79
CA GLN A 195 -23.05 -2.10 -7.25
C GLN A 195 -21.88 -2.98 -7.69
N ALA A 196 -20.97 -3.31 -6.76
CA ALA A 196 -19.79 -4.12 -7.04
C ALA A 196 -20.12 -5.56 -7.45
N ALA A 197 -19.49 -6.01 -8.54
CA ALA A 197 -19.44 -7.44 -8.86
C ALA A 197 -18.72 -8.21 -7.74
N TRP A 198 -19.25 -9.38 -7.40
CA TRP A 198 -18.65 -10.28 -6.40
C TRP A 198 -17.29 -10.80 -6.85
N PHE A 199 -17.18 -11.16 -8.13
CA PHE A 199 -15.97 -11.69 -8.73
C PHE A 199 -15.54 -10.82 -9.90
N ARG A 200 -14.26 -10.45 -9.92
CA ARG A 200 -13.63 -9.72 -11.01
C ARG A 200 -12.22 -10.26 -11.19
N PHE A 201 -11.96 -10.92 -12.31
CA PHE A 201 -10.62 -11.39 -12.64
C PHE A 201 -9.80 -10.25 -13.28
N PRO A 202 -8.65 -9.87 -12.72
CA PRO A 202 -7.80 -8.86 -13.32
C PRO A 202 -7.03 -9.46 -14.51
N TYR A 203 -7.12 -8.83 -15.68
CA TYR A 203 -6.43 -9.28 -16.89
C TYR A 203 -5.59 -8.17 -17.52
N PRO A 204 -4.51 -8.51 -18.25
CA PRO A 204 -3.68 -7.54 -18.92
C PRO A 204 -4.46 -6.64 -19.89
N GLY A 205 -4.25 -5.33 -19.83
CA GLY A 205 -4.91 -4.36 -20.71
C GLY A 205 -6.38 -4.10 -20.38
N GLN A 206 -6.85 -4.42 -19.17
CA GLN A 206 -8.26 -4.21 -18.76
C GLN A 206 -8.76 -2.76 -18.86
N TRP A 207 -7.85 -1.79 -18.89
CA TRP A 207 -8.17 -0.36 -19.00
C TRP A 207 -7.92 0.21 -20.41
N GLY A 208 -7.64 -0.65 -21.39
CA GLY A 208 -7.28 -0.27 -22.76
C GLY A 208 -5.76 -0.24 -23.01
N VAL A 209 -5.38 0.16 -24.22
CA VAL A 209 -3.97 0.20 -24.65
C VAL A 209 -3.17 1.19 -23.78
N PRO A 210 -2.03 0.76 -23.18
CA PRO A 210 -1.17 1.64 -22.41
C PRO A 210 -0.68 2.84 -23.22
N THR A 211 -0.77 4.03 -22.64
CA THR A 211 -0.19 5.25 -23.21
C THR A 211 1.04 5.63 -22.40
N VAL A 212 2.04 6.21 -23.05
CA VAL A 212 3.31 6.55 -22.41
C VAL A 212 3.52 8.05 -22.51
N SER A 213 3.85 8.67 -21.38
CA SER A 213 4.31 10.06 -21.31
C SER A 213 5.75 10.08 -20.83
N LEU A 214 6.61 10.86 -21.49
CA LEU A 214 8.02 10.99 -21.13
C LEU A 214 8.20 11.44 -19.68
N GLY A 215 7.48 12.48 -19.25
CA GLY A 215 7.52 12.96 -17.86
C GLY A 215 7.08 11.88 -16.88
N GLY A 216 6.07 11.09 -17.25
CA GLY A 216 5.61 9.96 -16.44
C GLY A 216 6.64 8.83 -16.34
N VAL A 217 7.35 8.52 -17.43
CA VAL A 217 8.41 7.51 -17.42
C VAL A 217 9.54 7.91 -16.48
N PHE A 218 10.04 9.15 -16.58
CA PHE A 218 11.08 9.62 -15.67
C PHE A 218 10.62 9.67 -14.21
N GLY A 219 9.37 10.06 -13.96
CA GLY A 219 8.77 9.98 -12.63
C GLY A 219 8.76 8.55 -12.07
N MET A 220 8.26 7.59 -12.85
CA MET A 220 8.20 6.18 -12.45
C MET A 220 9.59 5.55 -12.32
N MET A 221 10.56 5.94 -13.15
CA MET A 221 11.97 5.52 -13.01
C MET A 221 12.56 5.95 -11.67
N SER A 222 12.27 7.18 -11.21
CA SER A 222 12.69 7.63 -9.88
C SER A 222 12.13 6.72 -8.78
N GLY A 223 10.83 6.40 -8.84
CA GLY A 223 10.19 5.46 -7.92
C GLY A 223 10.84 4.07 -7.93
N ILE A 224 11.24 3.58 -9.10
CA ILE A 224 11.98 2.31 -9.25
C ILE A 224 13.36 2.36 -8.62
N LEU A 225 14.15 3.41 -8.86
CA LEU A 225 15.48 3.54 -8.28
C LEU A 225 15.41 3.50 -6.76
N VAL A 226 14.45 4.22 -6.20
CA VAL A 226 14.18 4.25 -4.77
C VAL A 226 13.74 2.88 -4.25
N SER A 227 12.80 2.23 -4.96
CA SER A 227 12.31 0.88 -4.67
C SER A 227 13.45 -0.15 -4.66
N MET A 228 14.42 -0.05 -5.57
CA MET A 228 15.58 -0.95 -5.59
C MET A 228 16.46 -0.78 -4.35
N ILE A 229 16.70 0.45 -3.90
CA ILE A 229 17.49 0.74 -2.68
C ILE A 229 16.77 0.17 -1.44
N GLU A 230 15.45 0.38 -1.36
CA GLU A 230 14.59 -0.18 -0.31
C GLU A 230 14.65 -1.72 -0.29
N SER A 231 14.48 -2.37 -1.45
CA SER A 231 14.56 -3.83 -1.60
C SER A 231 15.91 -4.41 -1.18
N ILE A 232 17.02 -3.75 -1.47
CA ILE A 232 18.34 -4.21 -1.03
C ILE A 232 18.41 -4.23 0.49
N GLY A 233 17.95 -3.17 1.16
CA GLY A 233 17.86 -3.10 2.62
C GLY A 233 16.99 -4.23 3.19
N ASP A 234 15.85 -4.49 2.55
CA ASP A 234 14.94 -5.58 2.89
C ASP A 234 15.59 -6.96 2.75
N TYR A 235 16.38 -7.21 1.71
CA TYR A 235 17.09 -8.49 1.54
C TYR A 235 18.10 -8.74 2.66
N TYR A 236 18.89 -7.73 3.03
CA TYR A 236 19.83 -7.83 4.16
C TYR A 236 19.10 -8.00 5.50
N ALA A 237 18.02 -7.24 5.73
CA ALA A 237 17.21 -7.36 6.94
C ALA A 237 16.57 -8.75 7.06
N CYS A 238 16.04 -9.28 5.96
CA CYS A 238 15.45 -10.61 5.91
C CYS A 238 16.49 -11.70 6.17
N ALA A 239 17.67 -11.62 5.57
CA ALA A 239 18.76 -12.57 5.82
C ALA A 239 19.18 -12.57 7.30
N ARG A 240 19.36 -11.38 7.90
CA ARG A 240 19.72 -11.23 9.31
C ARG A 240 18.66 -11.80 10.26
N ILE A 241 17.39 -11.51 10.00
CA ILE A 241 16.27 -11.95 10.84
C ILE A 241 16.01 -13.46 10.71
N SER A 242 16.25 -14.03 9.53
CA SER A 242 16.13 -15.46 9.26
C SER A 242 17.34 -16.28 9.72
N GLY A 243 18.43 -15.64 10.14
CA GLY A 243 19.68 -16.31 10.50
C GLY A 243 20.45 -16.89 9.30
N ALA A 244 20.14 -16.41 8.09
CA ALA A 244 20.82 -16.80 6.86
C ALA A 244 22.12 -15.98 6.67
N PRO A 245 23.12 -16.51 5.93
CA PRO A 245 24.28 -15.72 5.53
C PRO A 245 23.86 -14.51 4.68
N PRO A 246 24.68 -13.44 4.62
CA PRO A 246 24.38 -12.28 3.79
C PRO A 246 24.16 -12.73 2.33
N PRO A 247 23.14 -12.19 1.65
CA PRO A 247 22.78 -12.63 0.31
C PRO A 247 23.93 -12.31 -0.66
N PRO A 248 24.37 -13.29 -1.48
CA PRO A 248 25.40 -13.02 -2.48
C PRO A 248 24.85 -12.11 -3.57
N ALA A 249 25.73 -11.34 -4.22
CA ALA A 249 25.30 -10.28 -5.13
C ALA A 249 24.47 -10.78 -6.33
N HIS A 250 24.81 -11.94 -6.89
CA HIS A 250 24.01 -12.58 -7.94
C HIS A 250 22.57 -12.90 -7.51
N ALA A 251 22.33 -13.18 -6.23
CA ALA A 251 20.99 -13.42 -5.71
C ALA A 251 20.19 -12.12 -5.56
N ILE A 252 20.86 -11.03 -5.15
CA ILE A 252 20.28 -9.68 -5.10
C ILE A 252 19.88 -9.23 -6.51
N ASN A 253 20.79 -9.37 -7.47
CA ASN A 253 20.58 -9.03 -8.89
C ASN A 253 19.35 -9.74 -9.47
N ARG A 254 19.27 -11.06 -9.26
CA ARG A 254 18.09 -11.86 -9.66
C ARG A 254 16.82 -11.43 -8.92
N GLY A 255 16.91 -11.08 -7.64
CA GLY A 255 15.80 -10.55 -6.86
C GLY A 255 15.22 -9.27 -7.47
N ILE A 256 16.08 -8.28 -7.73
CA ILE A 256 15.69 -7.01 -8.37
C ILE A 256 15.16 -7.22 -9.79
N GLY A 257 15.77 -8.12 -10.57
CA GLY A 257 15.28 -8.46 -11.92
C GLY A 257 13.86 -9.05 -11.89
N VAL A 258 13.58 -9.95 -10.93
CA VAL A 258 12.24 -10.53 -10.74
C VAL A 258 11.25 -9.49 -10.21
N GLU A 259 11.68 -8.58 -9.35
CA GLU A 259 10.87 -7.44 -8.91
C GLU A 259 10.49 -6.55 -10.09
N GLY A 260 11.42 -6.25 -10.99
CA GLY A 260 11.17 -5.52 -12.24
C GLY A 260 10.14 -6.24 -13.14
N ILE A 261 10.23 -7.57 -13.28
CA ILE A 261 9.20 -8.37 -13.98
C ILE A 261 7.85 -8.23 -13.27
N GLY A 262 7.84 -8.25 -11.94
CA GLY A 262 6.65 -8.00 -11.14
C GLY A 262 6.04 -6.62 -11.42
N CYS A 263 6.85 -5.56 -11.51
CA CYS A 263 6.41 -4.21 -11.86
C CYS A 263 5.83 -4.16 -13.28
N LEU A 264 6.47 -4.83 -14.25
CA LEU A 264 5.99 -4.92 -15.62
C LEU A 264 4.61 -5.59 -15.67
N LEU A 265 4.45 -6.71 -14.96
CA LEU A 265 3.17 -7.43 -14.88
C LEU A 265 2.11 -6.63 -14.12
N ALA A 266 2.49 -5.94 -13.04
CA ALA A 266 1.59 -5.06 -12.31
C ALA A 266 1.05 -3.95 -13.21
N GLY A 267 1.92 -3.29 -13.98
CA GLY A 267 1.52 -2.32 -15.00
C GLY A 267 0.64 -2.95 -16.08
N ALA A 268 1.03 -4.09 -16.64
CA ALA A 268 0.27 -4.77 -17.70
C ALA A 268 -1.15 -5.13 -17.27
N ILE A 269 -1.33 -5.63 -16.04
CA ILE A 269 -2.63 -5.98 -15.44
C ILE A 269 -3.45 -4.73 -15.06
N GLY A 270 -2.88 -3.53 -15.17
CA GLY A 270 -3.58 -2.27 -14.91
C GLY A 270 -3.45 -1.76 -13.47
N GLY A 271 -2.38 -2.16 -12.78
CA GLY A 271 -1.94 -1.57 -11.52
C GLY A 271 -1.31 -0.20 -11.74
N SER A 272 -1.61 0.73 -10.83
CA SER A 272 -1.09 2.11 -10.86
C SER A 272 0.20 2.29 -10.05
N SER A 273 0.66 1.27 -9.35
CA SER A 273 1.88 1.28 -8.53
C SER A 273 2.73 0.04 -8.83
N GLY A 274 4.05 0.22 -8.77
CA GLY A 274 5.01 -0.87 -8.86
C GLY A 274 4.98 -1.76 -7.63
N VAL A 275 5.64 -2.91 -7.73
CA VAL A 275 5.74 -3.89 -6.64
C VAL A 275 7.17 -3.98 -6.13
N THR A 276 7.31 -4.14 -4.82
CA THR A 276 8.62 -4.28 -4.15
C THR A 276 8.58 -5.27 -2.99
N SER A 277 9.72 -5.47 -2.34
CA SER A 277 9.82 -6.21 -1.08
C SER A 277 9.00 -5.52 0.01
N TYR A 278 8.53 -6.27 1.00
CA TYR A 278 7.65 -5.70 2.04
C TYR A 278 8.28 -5.87 3.40
N SER A 279 8.79 -4.76 3.92
CA SER A 279 9.42 -4.62 5.22
C SER A 279 8.57 -5.13 6.39
N GLU A 280 7.24 -5.05 6.30
CA GLU A 280 6.30 -5.55 7.30
C GLU A 280 6.28 -7.08 7.36
N ASN A 281 6.43 -7.74 6.20
CA ASN A 281 6.52 -9.19 6.15
C ASN A 281 7.81 -9.67 6.83
N ILE A 282 8.92 -8.93 6.64
CA ILE A 282 10.20 -9.20 7.30
C ILE A 282 10.07 -9.03 8.83
N GLY A 283 9.39 -7.97 9.29
CA GLY A 283 9.06 -7.79 10.71
C GLY A 283 8.26 -8.97 11.27
N THR A 284 7.32 -9.50 10.50
CA THR A 284 6.51 -10.68 10.88
C THR A 284 7.36 -11.95 11.00
N ILE A 285 8.36 -12.16 10.13
CA ILE A 285 9.35 -13.25 10.28
C ILE A 285 10.09 -13.11 11.62
N GLY A 286 10.47 -11.89 12.00
CA GLY A 286 11.16 -11.62 13.27
C GLY A 286 10.33 -11.99 14.51
N ILE A 287 9.01 -11.91 14.42
CA ILE A 287 8.06 -12.25 15.50
C ILE A 287 7.71 -13.74 15.47
N THR A 288 7.29 -14.26 14.31
CA THR A 288 6.84 -15.65 14.13
C THR A 288 7.97 -16.65 14.24
N LYS A 289 9.21 -16.21 13.95
CA LYS A 289 10.39 -17.07 13.75
C LYS A 289 10.20 -18.11 12.64
N ILE A 290 9.34 -17.83 11.67
CA ILE A 290 9.07 -18.72 10.53
C ILE A 290 9.50 -18.00 9.24
N ALA A 291 10.65 -18.39 8.69
CA ALA A 291 11.20 -17.88 7.42
C ALA A 291 11.01 -18.88 6.26
N SER A 292 9.95 -19.69 6.29
CA SER A 292 9.71 -20.74 5.29
C SER A 292 9.19 -20.17 3.97
N ARG A 293 9.81 -20.58 2.86
CA ARG A 293 9.38 -20.23 1.49
C ARG A 293 7.95 -20.69 1.19
N ALA A 294 7.53 -21.83 1.75
CA ALA A 294 6.19 -22.37 1.56
C ALA A 294 5.11 -21.41 2.11
N VAL A 295 5.37 -20.75 3.24
CA VAL A 295 4.44 -19.78 3.83
C VAL A 295 4.24 -18.60 2.89
N ILE A 296 5.33 -18.05 2.34
CA ILE A 296 5.27 -16.93 1.40
C ILE A 296 4.54 -17.31 0.10
N LEU A 297 4.81 -18.50 -0.45
CA LEU A 297 4.11 -19.00 -1.65
C LEU A 297 2.61 -19.18 -1.40
N THR A 298 2.23 -19.82 -0.29
CA THR A 298 0.81 -19.99 0.07
C THR A 298 0.12 -18.65 0.29
N SER A 299 0.79 -17.68 0.93
CA SER A 299 0.27 -16.32 1.09
C SER A 299 0.06 -15.62 -0.25
N GLY A 300 0.99 -15.79 -1.20
CA GLY A 300 0.87 -15.24 -2.55
C GLY A 300 -0.34 -15.80 -3.30
N ILE A 301 -0.57 -17.12 -3.24
CA ILE A 301 -1.73 -17.77 -3.84
C ILE A 301 -3.03 -17.27 -3.20
N ILE A 302 -3.07 -17.19 -1.86
CA ILE A 302 -4.23 -16.65 -1.14
C ILE A 302 -4.49 -15.20 -1.57
N MET A 303 -3.46 -14.35 -1.68
CA MET A 303 -3.62 -12.96 -2.12
C MET A 303 -4.12 -12.85 -3.56
N MET A 304 -3.66 -13.71 -4.48
CA MET A 304 -4.19 -13.74 -5.85
C MET A 304 -5.67 -14.11 -5.89
N VAL A 305 -6.08 -15.10 -5.09
CA VAL A 305 -7.48 -15.52 -4.98
C VAL A 305 -8.32 -14.41 -4.35
N LEU A 306 -7.87 -13.81 -3.25
CA LEU A 306 -8.54 -12.69 -2.59
C LEU A 306 -8.65 -11.45 -3.50
N GLY A 307 -7.65 -11.20 -4.34
CA GLY A 307 -7.66 -10.12 -5.32
C GLY A 307 -8.75 -10.26 -6.39
N CYS A 308 -9.24 -11.48 -6.64
CA CYS A 308 -10.35 -11.71 -7.57
C CYS A 308 -11.74 -11.40 -6.96
N PHE A 309 -11.84 -11.21 -5.63
CA PHE A 309 -13.09 -10.86 -4.97
C PHE A 309 -13.28 -9.33 -4.94
N GLY A 310 -14.09 -8.82 -5.88
CA GLY A 310 -14.31 -7.38 -6.07
C GLY A 310 -14.87 -6.67 -4.83
N LYS A 311 -15.72 -7.36 -4.05
CA LYS A 311 -16.28 -6.80 -2.82
C LYS A 311 -15.25 -6.57 -1.71
N LEU A 312 -14.21 -7.41 -1.62
CA LEU A 312 -13.13 -7.18 -0.66
C LEU A 312 -12.34 -5.92 -1.02
N GLY A 313 -12.08 -5.71 -2.31
CA GLY A 313 -11.44 -4.48 -2.79
C GLY A 313 -12.23 -3.22 -2.44
N ILE A 314 -13.55 -3.23 -2.66
CA ILE A 314 -14.41 -2.07 -2.37
C ILE A 314 -14.62 -1.88 -0.87
N LEU A 315 -14.63 -2.94 -0.07
CA LEU A 315 -14.61 -2.83 1.39
C LEU A 315 -13.38 -2.03 1.86
N LEU A 316 -12.20 -2.28 1.30
CA LEU A 316 -11.01 -1.48 1.63
C LEU A 316 -11.13 -0.01 1.19
N VAL A 317 -11.83 0.27 0.09
CA VAL A 317 -12.13 1.64 -0.36
C VAL A 317 -13.16 2.33 0.54
N THR A 318 -13.99 1.59 1.27
CA THR A 318 -14.95 2.18 2.22
C THR A 318 -14.29 2.74 3.49
N MET A 319 -12.98 2.54 3.68
CA MET A 319 -12.26 3.11 4.81
C MET A 319 -12.27 4.65 4.74
N PRO A 320 -12.77 5.34 5.78
CA PRO A 320 -12.77 6.80 5.81
C PRO A 320 -11.37 7.41 5.65
N ASP A 321 -11.28 8.52 4.93
CA ASP A 321 -10.01 9.24 4.66
C ASP A 321 -9.16 9.52 5.93
N PRO A 322 -9.76 9.94 7.06
CA PRO A 322 -8.98 10.21 8.28
C PRO A 322 -8.31 8.96 8.85
N ILE A 323 -8.94 7.79 8.70
CA ILE A 323 -8.35 6.52 9.14
C ILE A 323 -7.13 6.17 8.27
N VAL A 324 -7.26 6.34 6.96
CA VAL A 324 -6.17 6.14 6.00
C VAL A 324 -5.03 7.13 6.26
N GLY A 325 -5.35 8.39 6.55
CA GLY A 325 -4.37 9.42 6.95
C GLY A 325 -3.61 9.05 8.22
N GLY A 326 -4.31 8.65 9.29
CA GLY A 326 -3.69 8.21 10.55
C GLY A 326 -2.80 6.97 10.38
N MET A 327 -3.21 6.02 9.54
CA MET A 327 -2.39 4.86 9.17
C MET A 327 -1.10 5.29 8.45
N PHE A 328 -1.18 6.17 7.47
CA PHE A 328 0.00 6.67 6.75
C PHE A 328 0.94 7.47 7.65
N LEU A 329 0.42 8.32 8.54
CA LEU A 329 1.24 9.01 9.54
C LEU A 329 2.05 8.03 10.40
N MET A 330 1.43 6.93 10.83
CA MET A 330 2.13 5.88 11.58
C MET A 330 3.16 5.12 10.75
N MET A 331 2.85 4.80 9.50
CA MET A 331 3.77 4.08 8.61
C MET A 331 5.01 4.92 8.29
N PHE A 332 4.83 6.18 7.90
CA PHE A 332 5.95 7.09 7.62
C PHE A 332 6.71 7.50 8.88
N GLY A 333 6.02 7.65 10.01
CA GLY A 333 6.66 7.87 11.30
C GLY A 333 7.60 6.73 11.69
N LYS A 334 7.18 5.47 11.53
CA LYS A 334 8.03 4.29 11.82
C LYS A 334 9.28 4.23 10.95
N SER A 335 9.20 4.65 9.69
CA SER A 335 10.36 4.76 8.81
C SER A 335 11.43 5.73 9.33
N PHE A 336 11.05 6.71 10.15
CA PHE A 336 11.97 7.66 10.78
C PHE A 336 12.67 7.09 12.03
N PHE A 337 12.01 6.18 12.75
CA PHE A 337 12.49 5.60 14.00
C PHE A 337 13.08 4.20 13.84
N ARG A 338 13.42 3.78 12.62
CA ARG A 338 14.07 2.49 12.37
C ARG A 338 15.59 2.66 12.52
N PRO A 339 16.21 2.17 13.61
CA PRO A 339 17.66 2.22 13.77
C PRO A 339 18.39 1.28 12.81
#